data_AF-A0A4Y3UMK9-F1
#
_entry.id   AF-A0A4Y3UMK9-F1
#
_cell.length_a   1.000
_cell.length_b   1.000
_cell.length_c   1.000
_cell.angle_alpha   90.00
_cell.angle_beta   90.00
_cell.angle_gamma   90.00
#
_symmetry.space_group_name_H-M   'P 1'
#
loop_
_entity.id
_entity.type
_entity.pdbx_description
1 polymer ?
#
loop_
_entity_poly.entity_id
_entity_poly.type
_entity_poly.pdbx_seq_one_letter_code
_entity_poly.pdbx_strand_id
1 'polypeptide(L)'
;MTRLDAGPRHRDVLGSDVIVRRGVLNLMTSGAGIAHSEYSVGDDAVPLDALQLWVALPESRRDGAQAFERHEDLPVVDLGGGARATVVVGAFGGASSPATMYTPIAGVEVNIPAGASITLPLEPAWEYALVGMSGEPQVHTDAEASLPLADQSLLYLGIHRDRVEVTAERDATLFVLGGEPFEADIVMWWNFVARTHEEIVTARDAWGAEGAPGAAPTRFGHVVGHGDERLPAPPLPAVRLSQRRRRP
;
A
#
# COMPACT_ATOMS: atom_id res chain seq x y z
N MET A 1 -3.54 -5.03 -30.69
CA MET A 1 -4.42 -4.62 -29.56
C MET A 1 -4.60 -5.86 -28.70
N THR A 2 -3.58 -6.16 -27.89
CA THR A 2 -3.46 -7.44 -27.18
C THR A 2 -3.54 -7.11 -25.69
N ARG A 3 -4.57 -7.65 -25.03
CA ARG A 3 -4.91 -7.48 -23.60
C ARG A 3 -3.66 -7.61 -22.72
N LEU A 4 -3.27 -6.52 -22.05
CA LEU A 4 -2.32 -6.50 -20.93
C LEU A 4 -3.06 -6.38 -19.57
N ASP A 5 -4.37 -6.60 -19.54
CA ASP A 5 -5.23 -6.23 -18.40
C ASP A 5 -5.29 -7.27 -17.26
N ALA A 6 -4.45 -8.30 -17.29
CA ALA A 6 -4.44 -9.35 -16.26
C ALA A 6 -3.12 -9.33 -15.49
N GLY A 7 -3.17 -8.85 -14.25
CA GLY A 7 -2.09 -8.94 -13.27
C GLY A 7 -2.05 -10.31 -12.58
N PRO A 8 -1.30 -10.44 -11.47
CA PRO A 8 -1.18 -11.70 -10.75
C PRO A 8 -2.54 -12.16 -10.21
N ARG A 9 -2.66 -13.48 -10.05
CA ARG A 9 -3.76 -14.13 -9.34
C ARG A 9 -3.46 -14.09 -7.84
N HIS A 10 -4.33 -13.47 -7.08
CA HIS A 10 -4.35 -13.51 -5.62
C HIS A 10 -5.21 -14.68 -5.14
N ARG A 11 -4.70 -15.42 -4.14
CA ARG A 11 -5.50 -16.33 -3.31
C ARG A 11 -5.13 -16.19 -1.85
N ASP A 12 -6.08 -16.38 -0.95
CA ASP A 12 -5.83 -16.37 0.49
C ASP A 12 -6.59 -17.47 1.24
N VAL A 13 -6.38 -17.52 2.55
CA VAL A 13 -7.01 -18.50 3.45
C VAL A 13 -8.50 -18.23 3.71
N LEU A 14 -9.01 -17.07 3.30
CA LEU A 14 -10.45 -16.76 3.33
C LEU A 14 -11.18 -17.36 2.12
N GLY A 15 -10.43 -17.92 1.16
CA GLY A 15 -10.97 -18.46 -0.08
C GLY A 15 -11.13 -17.42 -1.17
N SER A 16 -10.59 -16.21 -0.99
CA SER A 16 -10.51 -15.24 -2.09
C SER A 16 -9.70 -15.84 -3.23
N ASP A 17 -10.15 -15.67 -4.46
CA ASP A 17 -9.45 -16.10 -5.67
C ASP A 17 -9.77 -15.11 -6.80
N VAL A 18 -8.86 -14.17 -7.03
CA VAL A 18 -9.09 -13.06 -7.96
C VAL A 18 -7.88 -12.77 -8.82
N ILE A 19 -8.12 -12.22 -10.01
CA ILE A 19 -7.07 -11.62 -10.83
C ILE A 19 -6.95 -10.15 -10.48
N VAL A 20 -5.75 -9.71 -10.10
CA VAL A 20 -5.43 -8.29 -9.90
C VAL A 20 -5.51 -7.59 -11.25
N ARG A 21 -6.13 -6.42 -11.30
CA ARG A 21 -6.34 -5.66 -12.54
C ARG A 21 -6.04 -4.19 -12.28
N ARG A 22 -5.61 -3.49 -13.34
CA ARG A 22 -5.43 -2.04 -13.32
C ARG A 22 -6.74 -1.35 -12.94
N GLY A 23 -6.65 -0.32 -12.09
CA GLY A 23 -7.81 0.44 -11.62
C GLY A 23 -8.66 -0.26 -10.55
N VAL A 24 -8.31 -1.48 -10.15
CA VAL A 24 -9.01 -2.23 -9.10
C VAL A 24 -8.17 -2.27 -7.84
N LEU A 25 -8.75 -1.87 -6.70
CA LEU A 25 -8.14 -2.08 -5.39
C LEU A 25 -8.45 -3.48 -4.89
N ASN A 26 -7.42 -4.22 -4.49
CA ASN A 26 -7.55 -5.38 -3.63
C ASN A 26 -6.94 -5.03 -2.27
N LEU A 27 -7.74 -5.08 -1.20
CA LEU A 27 -7.33 -4.76 0.16
C LEU A 27 -7.41 -6.02 1.02
N MET A 28 -6.25 -6.48 1.47
CA MET A 28 -6.13 -7.59 2.41
C MET A 28 -5.82 -7.04 3.82
N THR A 29 -6.73 -7.26 4.76
CA THR A 29 -6.49 -6.99 6.18
C THR A 29 -5.96 -8.26 6.84
N SER A 30 -4.72 -8.24 7.33
CA SER A 30 -4.09 -9.42 7.94
C SER A 30 -4.56 -9.69 9.37
N GLY A 31 -4.77 -8.65 10.17
CA GLY A 31 -5.14 -8.79 11.58
C GLY A 31 -4.18 -9.73 12.33
N ALA A 32 -4.76 -10.66 13.10
CA ALA A 32 -4.00 -11.63 13.89
C ALA A 32 -3.04 -12.51 13.08
N GLY A 33 -3.28 -12.67 11.78
CA GLY A 33 -2.45 -13.44 10.86
C GLY A 33 -3.24 -13.89 9.64
N ILE A 34 -2.64 -13.80 8.46
CA ILE A 34 -3.20 -14.31 7.20
C ILE A 34 -2.06 -14.84 6.32
N ALA A 35 -2.33 -15.87 5.53
CA ALA A 35 -1.48 -16.28 4.42
C ALA A 35 -2.18 -16.01 3.08
N HIS A 36 -1.39 -15.66 2.07
CA HIS A 36 -1.87 -15.48 0.70
C HIS A 36 -0.78 -15.84 -0.30
N SER A 37 -1.18 -16.00 -1.55
CA SER A 37 -0.32 -16.27 -2.70
C SER A 37 -0.66 -15.29 -3.82
N GLU A 38 0.36 -14.71 -4.46
CA GLU A 38 0.21 -13.84 -5.63
C GLU A 38 1.14 -14.35 -6.74
N TYR A 39 0.57 -14.86 -7.83
CA TYR A 39 1.34 -15.48 -8.93
C TYR A 39 0.88 -14.97 -10.29
N SER A 40 1.82 -14.69 -11.18
CA SER A 40 1.50 -14.35 -12.58
C SER A 40 0.67 -15.45 -13.24
N VAL A 41 -0.27 -15.05 -14.09
CA VAL A 41 -1.09 -16.00 -14.86
C VAL A 41 -0.44 -16.25 -16.21
N GLY A 42 -0.24 -17.53 -16.54
CA GLY A 42 0.43 -17.96 -17.77
C GLY A 42 1.93 -18.21 -17.56
N ASP A 43 2.57 -18.74 -18.61
CA ASP A 43 3.98 -19.15 -18.56
C ASP A 43 4.95 -18.04 -18.99
N ASP A 44 4.43 -16.97 -19.60
CA ASP A 44 5.22 -15.85 -20.09
C ASP A 44 5.38 -14.74 -19.04
N ALA A 45 6.54 -14.09 -19.03
CA ALA A 45 6.74 -12.88 -18.24
C ALA A 45 5.84 -11.75 -18.76
N VAL A 46 4.84 -11.35 -17.96
CA VAL A 46 3.97 -10.22 -18.26
C VAL A 46 4.49 -8.98 -17.52
N PRO A 47 4.66 -7.82 -18.19
CA PRO A 47 4.97 -6.57 -17.51
C PRO A 47 3.91 -6.26 -16.45
N LEU A 48 4.34 -6.14 -15.18
CA LEU A 48 3.48 -5.79 -14.06
C LEU A 48 3.64 -4.31 -13.73
N ASP A 49 2.57 -3.55 -13.88
CA ASP A 49 2.44 -2.15 -13.46
C ASP A 49 1.46 -2.11 -12.28
N ALA A 50 1.98 -2.27 -11.06
CA ALA A 50 1.20 -2.36 -9.84
C ALA A 50 1.93 -1.70 -8.66
N LEU A 51 1.16 -1.07 -7.79
CA LEU A 51 1.63 -0.52 -6.53
C LEU A 51 1.14 -1.39 -5.37
N GLN A 52 2.07 -1.92 -4.57
CA GLN A 52 1.76 -2.70 -3.38
C GLN A 52 2.26 -1.95 -2.14
N LEU A 53 1.34 -1.69 -1.21
CA LEU A 53 1.59 -0.92 0.00
C LEU A 53 1.06 -1.70 1.20
N TRP A 54 1.74 -1.55 2.34
CA TRP A 54 1.25 -2.08 3.62
C TRP A 54 0.90 -0.92 4.55
N VAL A 55 -0.30 -0.99 5.12
CA VAL A 55 -0.77 -0.06 6.15
C VAL A 55 -0.69 -0.76 7.49
N ALA A 56 0.05 -0.18 8.44
CA ALA A 56 0.12 -0.71 9.79
C ALA A 56 -1.26 -0.58 10.46
N LEU A 57 -1.78 -1.67 11.02
CA LEU A 57 -3.04 -1.63 11.75
C LEU A 57 -2.86 -0.96 13.12
N PRO A 58 -3.81 -0.11 13.56
CA PRO A 58 -3.81 0.48 14.90
C PRO A 58 -3.99 -0.59 15.98
N GLU A 59 -3.72 -0.24 17.23
CA GLU A 59 -3.80 -1.21 18.35
C GLU A 59 -5.18 -1.87 18.44
N SER A 60 -6.24 -1.10 18.18
CA SER A 60 -7.62 -1.56 18.19
C SER A 60 -7.94 -2.65 17.16
N ARG A 61 -7.10 -2.81 16.13
CA ARG A 61 -7.38 -3.73 15.02
C ARG A 61 -6.30 -4.77 14.75
N ARG A 62 -5.06 -4.57 15.19
CA ARG A 62 -3.92 -5.41 14.77
C ARG A 62 -4.06 -6.89 15.11
N ASP A 63 -4.81 -7.26 16.15
CA ASP A 63 -5.10 -8.67 16.51
C ASP A 63 -6.54 -9.08 16.12
N GLY A 64 -7.20 -8.28 15.29
CA GLY A 64 -8.55 -8.50 14.82
C GLY A 64 -8.65 -9.55 13.71
N ALA A 65 -9.86 -9.72 13.19
CA ALA A 65 -10.14 -10.65 12.10
C ALA A 65 -9.43 -10.26 10.80
N GLN A 66 -8.99 -11.27 10.07
CA GLN A 66 -8.58 -11.18 8.69
C GLN A 66 -9.77 -10.83 7.78
N ALA A 67 -9.53 -10.07 6.71
CA ALA A 67 -10.54 -9.73 5.71
C ALA A 67 -9.92 -9.51 4.33
N PHE A 68 -10.72 -9.66 3.28
CA PHE A 68 -10.37 -9.29 1.92
C PHE A 68 -11.51 -8.48 1.30
N GLU A 69 -11.16 -7.35 0.69
CA GLU A 69 -12.07 -6.49 -0.04
C GLU A 69 -11.54 -6.25 -1.46
N ARG A 70 -12.47 -6.15 -2.41
CA ARG A 70 -12.17 -5.79 -3.78
C ARG A 70 -13.11 -4.68 -4.22
N HIS A 71 -12.52 -3.58 -4.68
CA HIS A 71 -13.24 -2.39 -5.12
C HIS A 71 -12.87 -2.08 -6.57
N GLU A 72 -13.83 -2.26 -7.48
CA GLU A 72 -13.65 -2.01 -8.92
C GLU A 72 -14.07 -0.60 -9.33
N ASP A 73 -14.96 0.02 -8.56
CA ASP A 73 -15.46 1.38 -8.78
C ASP A 73 -14.91 2.32 -7.69
N LEU A 74 -13.84 3.05 -8.03
CA LEU A 74 -13.20 4.00 -7.12
C LEU A 74 -13.65 5.44 -7.42
N PRO A 75 -13.83 6.29 -6.39
CA PRO A 75 -14.21 7.68 -6.60
C PRO A 75 -13.12 8.46 -7.33
N VAL A 76 -13.54 9.35 -8.22
CA VAL A 76 -12.64 10.24 -8.96
C VAL A 76 -12.98 11.69 -8.66
N VAL A 77 -11.97 12.48 -8.31
CA VAL A 77 -12.03 13.93 -8.11
C VAL A 77 -11.43 14.62 -9.34
N ASP A 78 -12.13 15.62 -9.86
CA ASP A 78 -11.61 16.51 -10.91
C ASP A 78 -10.70 17.57 -10.27
N LEU A 79 -9.46 17.67 -10.75
CA LEU A 79 -8.47 18.64 -10.28
C LEU A 79 -8.34 19.86 -11.21
N GLY A 80 -9.16 19.94 -12.25
CA GLY A 80 -9.08 20.96 -13.29
C GLY A 80 -8.02 20.64 -14.34
N GLY A 81 -8.05 21.36 -15.47
CA GLY A 81 -7.07 21.18 -16.55
C GLY A 81 -7.06 19.78 -17.19
N GLY A 82 -8.11 18.98 -16.98
CA GLY A 82 -8.18 17.59 -17.41
C GLY A 82 -7.50 16.59 -16.46
N ALA A 83 -6.87 17.05 -15.38
CA ALA A 83 -6.27 16.21 -14.36
C ALA A 83 -7.32 15.59 -13.43
N ARG A 84 -7.02 14.38 -12.96
CA ARG A 84 -7.94 13.56 -12.16
C ARG A 84 -7.22 12.88 -11.02
N ALA A 85 -7.89 12.77 -9.88
CA ALA A 85 -7.45 12.03 -8.70
C ALA A 85 -8.40 10.88 -8.39
N THR A 86 -7.93 9.64 -8.49
CA THR A 86 -8.66 8.44 -8.08
C THR A 86 -8.38 8.14 -6.62
N VAL A 87 -9.39 8.22 -5.76
CA VAL A 87 -9.26 7.98 -4.31
C VAL A 87 -9.28 6.48 -4.06
N VAL A 88 -8.09 5.88 -4.00
CA VAL A 88 -7.93 4.42 -3.85
C VAL A 88 -8.32 3.99 -2.44
N VAL A 89 -7.78 4.66 -1.41
CA VAL A 89 -8.11 4.37 0.00
C VAL A 89 -8.29 5.67 0.79
N GLY A 90 -9.16 5.62 1.80
CA GLY A 90 -9.42 6.77 2.68
C GLY A 90 -10.18 7.90 1.97
N ALA A 91 -9.79 9.16 2.19
CA ALA A 91 -10.51 10.32 1.67
C ALA A 91 -9.57 11.39 1.08
N PHE A 92 -10.03 12.06 0.02
CA PHE A 92 -9.30 13.14 -0.63
C PHE A 92 -10.24 14.03 -1.44
N GLY A 93 -10.04 15.36 -1.40
CA GLY A 93 -10.78 16.30 -2.26
C GLY A 93 -12.31 16.23 -2.13
N GLY A 94 -12.83 15.88 -0.94
CA GLY A 94 -14.27 15.73 -0.70
C GLY A 94 -14.88 14.39 -1.13
N ALA A 95 -14.08 13.46 -1.69
CA ALA A 95 -14.50 12.11 -2.00
C ALA A 95 -13.90 11.09 -1.01
N SER A 96 -14.56 9.94 -0.86
CA SER A 96 -14.12 8.87 0.06
C SER A 96 -14.21 7.51 -0.64
N SER A 97 -13.13 6.74 -0.55
CA SER A 97 -13.08 5.37 -1.01
C SER A 97 -14.02 4.48 -0.17
N PRO A 98 -14.66 3.46 -0.78
CA PRO A 98 -15.44 2.47 -0.03
C PRO A 98 -14.58 1.50 0.78
N ALA A 99 -13.25 1.51 0.59
CA ALA A 99 -12.35 0.57 1.26
C ALA A 99 -12.24 0.81 2.76
N THR A 100 -12.34 -0.26 3.55
CA THR A 100 -12.23 -0.16 5.01
C THR A 100 -10.82 0.28 5.42
N MET A 101 -10.75 1.42 6.11
CA MET A 101 -9.53 1.92 6.73
C MET A 101 -9.73 2.11 8.23
N TYR A 102 -8.69 1.83 9.01
CA TYR A 102 -8.76 1.86 10.48
C TYR A 102 -8.05 3.08 11.08
N THR A 103 -7.46 3.92 10.24
CA THR A 103 -6.90 5.24 10.59
C THR A 103 -7.28 6.26 9.52
N PRO A 104 -7.36 7.56 9.85
CA PRO A 104 -7.49 8.59 8.83
C PRO A 104 -6.30 8.57 7.87
N ILE A 105 -6.58 8.35 6.58
CA ILE A 105 -5.55 8.15 5.55
C ILE A 105 -6.06 8.64 4.19
N ALA A 106 -5.13 8.85 3.26
CA ALA A 106 -5.36 9.06 1.83
C ALA A 106 -4.33 8.26 1.03
N GLY A 107 -4.80 7.44 0.10
CA GLY A 107 -4.01 6.87 -0.98
C GLY A 107 -4.67 7.19 -2.30
N VAL A 108 -4.01 8.01 -3.13
CA VAL A 108 -4.66 8.63 -4.29
C VAL A 108 -3.76 8.52 -5.51
N GLU A 109 -4.27 7.94 -6.58
CA GLU A 109 -3.59 7.99 -7.89
C GLU A 109 -3.98 9.29 -8.60
N VAL A 110 -3.00 10.08 -9.02
CA VAL A 110 -3.23 11.36 -9.70
C VAL A 110 -2.66 11.28 -11.11
N ASN A 111 -3.53 11.53 -12.09
CA ASN A 111 -3.18 11.60 -13.51
C ASN A 111 -3.22 13.07 -13.94
N ILE A 112 -2.12 13.57 -14.51
CA ILE A 112 -1.91 14.98 -14.88
C ILE A 112 -1.57 15.06 -16.36
N PRO A 113 -2.41 15.69 -17.20
CA PRO A 113 -2.10 15.90 -18.60
C PRO A 113 -0.87 16.80 -18.83
N ALA A 114 -0.18 16.60 -19.94
CA ALA A 114 0.91 17.45 -20.38
C ALA A 114 0.52 18.94 -20.41
N GLY A 115 1.38 19.79 -19.84
CA GLY A 115 1.20 21.23 -19.73
C GLY A 115 0.27 21.68 -18.60
N ALA A 116 -0.33 20.75 -17.83
CA ALA A 116 -1.21 21.11 -16.72
C ALA A 116 -0.44 21.47 -15.45
N SER A 117 -1.05 22.38 -14.67
CA SER A 117 -0.67 22.71 -13.29
C SER A 117 -1.86 22.42 -12.40
N ILE A 118 -1.63 21.70 -11.30
CA ILE A 118 -2.66 21.34 -10.34
C ILE A 118 -2.24 21.71 -8.92
N THR A 119 -3.23 21.91 -8.06
CA THR A 119 -3.03 22.06 -6.61
C THR A 119 -3.69 20.87 -5.92
N LEU A 120 -2.88 20.08 -5.22
CA LEU A 120 -3.38 18.99 -4.38
C LEU A 120 -3.74 19.57 -3.00
N PRO A 121 -5.01 19.49 -2.54
CA PRO A 121 -5.38 19.89 -1.18
C PRO A 121 -4.85 18.87 -0.17
N LEU A 122 -4.28 19.35 0.94
CA LEU A 122 -3.69 18.54 2.01
C LEU A 122 -4.28 18.95 3.37
N GLU A 123 -4.35 18.00 4.30
CA GLU A 123 -4.74 18.25 5.68
C GLU A 123 -3.51 18.63 6.52
N PRO A 124 -3.43 19.83 7.10
CA PRO A 124 -2.21 20.30 7.78
C PRO A 124 -1.76 19.45 8.99
N ALA A 125 -2.68 18.69 9.57
CA ALA A 125 -2.40 17.78 10.68
C ALA A 125 -1.80 16.42 10.22
N TRP A 126 -1.86 16.13 8.92
CA TRP A 126 -1.40 14.88 8.34
C TRP A 126 0.02 15.00 7.80
N GLU A 127 0.71 13.87 7.71
CA GLU A 127 1.97 13.76 6.97
C GLU A 127 1.72 13.24 5.56
N TYR A 128 2.51 13.71 4.59
CA TYR A 128 2.36 13.34 3.19
C TYR A 128 3.67 12.92 2.53
N ALA A 129 3.56 12.06 1.52
CA ALA A 129 4.59 11.79 0.53
C ALA A 129 3.96 11.64 -0.86
N LEU A 130 4.74 11.98 -1.90
CA LEU A 130 4.38 11.74 -3.30
C LEU A 130 5.29 10.64 -3.85
N VAL A 131 4.73 9.72 -4.60
CA VAL A 131 5.48 8.67 -5.31
C VAL A 131 5.37 8.91 -6.82
N GLY A 132 6.50 9.07 -7.50
CA GLY A 132 6.52 9.24 -8.95
C GLY A 132 6.27 7.91 -9.65
N MET A 133 5.22 7.83 -10.48
CA MET A 133 4.92 6.60 -11.25
C MET A 133 5.39 6.71 -12.69
N SER A 134 5.08 7.84 -13.34
CA SER A 134 5.54 8.15 -14.70
C SER A 134 5.52 9.65 -14.96
N GLY A 135 6.31 10.10 -15.93
CA GLY A 135 6.21 11.45 -16.49
C GLY A 135 7.00 12.53 -15.75
N GLU A 136 7.55 12.21 -14.58
CA GLU A 136 8.44 13.07 -13.78
C GLU A 136 7.96 14.52 -13.59
N PRO A 137 6.77 14.74 -12.99
CA PRO A 137 6.25 16.09 -12.80
C PRO A 137 7.12 16.89 -11.82
N GLN A 138 7.07 18.21 -11.92
CA GLN A 138 7.72 19.13 -10.98
C GLN A 138 6.80 19.40 -9.80
N VAL A 139 7.34 19.24 -8.59
CA VAL A 139 6.64 19.51 -7.33
C VAL A 139 7.18 20.80 -6.74
N HIS A 140 6.29 21.73 -6.41
CA HIS A 140 6.63 23.04 -5.85
C HIS A 140 6.47 23.00 -4.34
N THR A 141 7.57 23.01 -3.60
CA THR A 141 7.59 22.98 -2.14
C THR A 141 8.18 24.29 -1.63
N ASP A 142 7.37 25.23 -1.13
CA ASP A 142 7.60 26.56 -0.48
C ASP A 142 8.98 27.28 -0.50
N ALA A 143 10.11 26.58 -0.57
CA ALA A 143 11.37 27.12 -1.08
C ALA A 143 11.22 27.38 -2.59
N GLU A 144 11.77 28.50 -3.08
CA GLU A 144 11.63 29.00 -4.46
C GLU A 144 12.12 28.06 -5.60
N ALA A 145 12.39 26.79 -5.32
CA ALA A 145 12.78 25.77 -6.28
C ALA A 145 11.73 24.64 -6.35
N SER A 146 11.28 24.33 -7.55
CA SER A 146 10.59 23.07 -7.83
C SER A 146 11.59 21.92 -7.86
N LEU A 147 11.13 20.71 -7.54
CA LEU A 147 11.91 19.49 -7.61
C LEU A 147 11.24 18.48 -8.54
N PRO A 148 11.99 17.79 -9.42
CA PRO A 148 11.44 16.69 -10.20
C PRO A 148 11.07 15.53 -9.28
N LEU A 149 9.85 15.00 -9.43
CA LEU A 149 9.44 13.74 -8.83
C LEU A 149 9.74 12.60 -9.82
N ALA A 150 10.97 12.08 -9.78
CA ALA A 150 11.42 11.03 -10.69
C ALA A 150 10.59 9.74 -10.57
N ASP A 151 10.53 8.95 -11.64
CA ASP A 151 9.85 7.65 -11.63
C ASP A 151 10.47 6.75 -10.54
N GLN A 152 9.63 6.04 -9.80
CA GLN A 152 9.99 5.18 -8.66
C GLN A 152 10.68 5.92 -7.50
N SER A 153 10.61 7.25 -7.45
CA SER A 153 11.08 8.04 -6.32
C SER A 153 9.94 8.36 -5.34
N LEU A 154 10.31 8.61 -4.08
CA LEU A 154 9.42 9.09 -3.04
C LEU A 154 9.90 10.44 -2.55
N LEU A 155 9.02 11.44 -2.61
CA LEU A 155 9.24 12.78 -2.04
C LEU A 155 8.41 12.92 -0.77
N TYR A 156 9.08 12.91 0.38
CA TYR A 156 8.43 13.14 1.68
C TYR A 156 8.19 14.65 1.89
N LEU A 157 6.92 15.02 2.09
CA LEU A 157 6.48 16.38 2.30
C LEU A 157 6.33 16.71 3.79
N GLY A 158 6.29 15.71 4.67
CA GLY A 158 6.06 15.93 6.10
C GLY A 158 4.69 16.51 6.42
N ILE A 159 4.60 17.20 7.55
CA ILE A 159 3.36 17.77 8.11
C ILE A 159 3.24 19.28 7.84
N HIS A 160 2.12 19.88 8.23
CA HIS A 160 1.84 21.32 8.23
C HIS A 160 1.67 21.98 6.86
N ARG A 161 1.47 21.18 5.81
CA ARG A 161 1.11 21.67 4.48
C ARG A 161 -0.40 21.57 4.30
N ASP A 162 -1.01 22.64 3.81
CA ASP A 162 -2.42 22.68 3.42
C ASP A 162 -2.61 22.40 1.92
N ARG A 163 -1.53 22.44 1.14
CA ARG A 163 -1.52 22.13 -0.29
C ARG A 163 -0.12 21.81 -0.81
N VAL A 164 -0.06 21.25 -2.00
CA VAL A 164 1.16 21.19 -2.82
C VAL A 164 0.81 21.43 -4.28
N GLU A 165 1.61 22.24 -4.98
CA GLU A 165 1.44 22.48 -6.41
C GLU A 165 2.31 21.52 -7.21
N VAL A 166 1.76 21.00 -8.31
CA VAL A 166 2.43 20.06 -9.19
C VAL A 166 2.20 20.48 -10.65
N THR A 167 3.27 20.58 -11.42
CA THR A 167 3.23 20.90 -12.86
C THR A 167 3.82 19.76 -13.67
N ALA A 168 3.19 19.40 -14.78
CA ALA A 168 3.65 18.33 -15.64
C ALA A 168 3.92 18.85 -17.06
N GLU A 169 5.14 18.66 -17.59
CA GLU A 169 5.46 19.03 -18.98
C GLU A 169 4.97 17.98 -19.99
N ARG A 170 4.83 16.74 -19.53
CA ARG A 170 4.33 15.58 -20.26
C ARG A 170 3.26 14.91 -19.41
N ASP A 171 2.46 14.01 -19.99
CA ASP A 171 1.50 13.24 -19.22
C ASP A 171 2.22 12.54 -18.05
N ALA A 172 1.72 12.74 -16.84
CA ALA A 172 2.35 12.28 -15.63
C ALA A 172 1.35 11.55 -14.73
N THR A 173 1.85 10.53 -14.04
CA THR A 173 1.12 9.83 -12.99
C THR A 173 1.95 9.85 -11.71
N LEU A 174 1.32 10.23 -10.61
CA LEU A 174 1.91 10.14 -9.27
C LEU A 174 0.92 9.51 -8.31
N PHE A 175 1.42 9.02 -7.17
CA PHE A 175 0.60 8.53 -6.08
C PHE A 175 0.80 9.40 -4.84
N VAL A 176 -0.29 9.89 -4.26
CA VAL A 176 -0.28 10.63 -3.00
C VAL A 176 -0.48 9.63 -1.86
N LEU A 177 0.45 9.64 -0.90
CA LEU A 177 0.34 8.98 0.39
C LEU A 177 0.13 10.06 1.44
N GLY A 178 -0.93 9.94 2.23
CA GLY A 178 -1.25 10.89 3.29
C GLY A 178 -1.92 10.21 4.46
N GLY A 179 -1.76 10.75 5.66
CA GLY A 179 -2.50 10.26 6.82
C GLY A 179 -2.12 10.93 8.12
N GLU A 180 -2.92 10.68 9.13
CA GLU A 180 -2.58 11.10 10.49
C GLU A 180 -1.28 10.42 10.94
N PRO A 181 -0.33 11.16 11.55
CA PRO A 181 0.88 10.56 12.09
C PRO A 181 0.55 9.41 13.01
N PHE A 182 1.10 8.23 12.69
CA PHE A 182 0.65 6.98 13.29
C PHE A 182 0.90 6.94 14.81
N GLU A 183 -0.08 6.42 15.55
CA GLU A 183 -0.16 6.51 17.02
C GLU A 183 0.93 5.74 17.79
N ALA A 184 1.63 4.82 17.13
CA ALA A 184 2.50 3.86 17.80
C ALA A 184 3.83 3.64 17.07
N ASP A 185 4.87 3.38 17.86
CA ASP A 185 6.11 2.80 17.38
C ASP A 185 5.87 1.37 16.87
N ILE A 186 6.46 1.02 15.72
CA ILE A 186 6.31 -0.31 15.11
C ILE A 186 7.63 -1.06 15.03
N VAL A 187 7.58 -2.38 15.14
CA VAL A 187 8.68 -3.26 14.73
C VAL A 187 8.25 -3.97 13.46
N MET A 188 9.02 -3.83 12.39
CA MET A 188 8.78 -4.52 11.12
C MET A 188 9.96 -5.43 10.81
N TRP A 189 9.66 -6.69 10.55
CA TRP A 189 10.64 -7.68 10.10
C TRP A 189 9.96 -8.72 9.23
N TRP A 190 10.54 -8.98 8.05
CA TRP A 190 9.94 -9.82 7.02
C TRP A 190 8.47 -9.39 6.76
N ASN A 191 7.52 -10.33 6.81
CA ASN A 191 6.09 -10.10 6.57
C ASN A 191 5.31 -9.78 7.85
N PHE A 192 6.00 -9.38 8.93
CA PHE A 192 5.37 -9.07 10.21
C PHE A 192 5.57 -7.61 10.59
N VAL A 193 4.47 -6.97 10.96
CA VAL A 193 4.43 -5.65 11.58
C VAL A 193 3.80 -5.81 12.97
N ALA A 194 4.58 -5.52 14.01
CA ALA A 194 4.21 -5.67 15.41
C ALA A 194 4.63 -4.43 16.23
N ARG A 195 4.60 -4.51 17.56
CA ARG A 195 5.02 -3.45 18.49
C ARG A 195 6.33 -3.79 19.20
N THR A 196 6.63 -5.08 19.36
CA THR A 196 7.84 -5.54 20.06
C THR A 196 8.61 -6.59 19.28
N HIS A 197 9.88 -6.77 19.63
CA HIS A 197 10.71 -7.86 19.08
C HIS A 197 10.12 -9.24 19.42
N GLU A 198 9.60 -9.39 20.63
CA GLU A 198 9.08 -10.65 21.15
C GLU A 198 7.81 -11.10 20.39
N GLU A 199 6.98 -10.15 19.97
CA GLU A 199 5.83 -10.42 19.09
C GLU A 199 6.27 -10.91 17.70
N ILE A 200 7.33 -10.33 17.13
CA ILE A 200 7.91 -10.79 15.86
C ILE A 200 8.43 -12.23 15.99
N VAL A 201 9.16 -12.52 17.07
CA VAL A 201 9.68 -13.87 17.36
C VAL A 201 8.52 -14.87 17.44
N THR A 202 7.47 -14.52 18.19
CA THR A 202 6.27 -15.35 18.34
C THR A 202 5.58 -15.60 17.00
N ALA A 203 5.41 -14.58 16.15
CA ALA A 203 4.80 -14.72 14.83
C ALA A 203 5.66 -15.60 13.89
N ARG A 204 6.97 -15.42 13.91
CA ARG A 204 7.93 -16.19 13.13
C ARG A 204 7.98 -17.66 13.53
N ASP A 205 7.97 -17.94 14.83
CA ASP A 205 7.99 -19.32 15.34
C ASP A 205 6.66 -20.02 15.05
N ALA A 206 5.52 -19.32 15.20
CA ALA A 206 4.21 -19.83 14.79
C ALA A 206 4.17 -20.13 13.29
N TRP A 207 4.71 -19.24 12.45
CA TRP A 207 4.82 -19.50 11.01
C TRP A 207 5.67 -20.75 10.76
N GLY A 208 6.85 -20.86 11.36
CA GLY A 208 7.71 -22.04 11.20
C GLY A 208 7.02 -23.35 11.62
N ALA A 209 6.36 -23.35 12.78
CA ALA A 209 5.66 -24.52 13.30
C ALA A 209 4.50 -24.98 12.40
N GLU A 210 3.71 -24.05 11.87
CA GLU A 210 2.61 -24.34 10.94
C GLU A 210 3.08 -24.82 9.56
N GLY A 211 4.36 -24.65 9.24
CA GLY A 211 4.96 -25.16 8.00
C GLY A 211 5.52 -26.57 8.10
N ALA A 212 5.52 -27.16 9.30
CA ALA A 212 6.05 -28.51 9.48
C ALA A 212 5.11 -29.56 8.84
N PRO A 213 5.65 -30.67 8.29
CA PRO A 213 4.83 -31.74 7.73
C PRO A 213 3.80 -32.26 8.73
N GLY A 214 2.51 -32.23 8.34
CA GLY A 214 1.40 -32.69 9.18
C GLY A 214 0.93 -31.70 10.26
N ALA A 215 1.47 -30.49 10.31
CA ALA A 215 0.96 -29.45 11.21
C ALA A 215 -0.43 -28.97 10.78
N ALA A 216 -1.31 -28.75 11.76
CA ALA A 216 -2.59 -28.11 11.51
C ALA A 216 -2.40 -26.58 11.44
N PRO A 217 -2.96 -25.89 10.44
CA PRO A 217 -2.91 -24.43 10.39
C PRO A 217 -3.74 -23.84 11.54
N THR A 218 -3.19 -22.84 12.24
CA THR A 218 -3.89 -22.20 13.38
C THR A 218 -4.04 -20.70 13.18
N ARG A 219 -2.93 -19.99 13.10
CA ARG A 219 -2.86 -18.53 13.05
C ARG A 219 -2.87 -18.00 11.62
N PHE A 220 -2.14 -18.63 10.71
CA PHE A 220 -1.97 -18.09 9.34
C PHE A 220 -2.83 -18.79 8.29
N GLY A 221 -3.38 -19.96 8.62
CA GLY A 221 -4.26 -20.71 7.71
C GLY A 221 -3.50 -21.46 6.59
N HIS A 222 -4.26 -22.02 5.66
CA HIS A 222 -3.74 -22.70 4.47
C HIS A 222 -4.44 -22.16 3.21
N VAL A 223 -3.67 -21.79 2.19
CA VAL A 223 -4.19 -21.22 0.93
C VAL A 223 -4.62 -22.34 0.00
N VAL A 224 -5.92 -22.59 -0.10
CA VAL A 224 -6.47 -23.66 -0.93
C VAL A 224 -6.19 -23.37 -2.41
N GLY A 225 -5.75 -24.40 -3.15
CA GLY A 225 -5.51 -24.32 -4.60
C GLY A 225 -4.16 -23.70 -5.00
N HIS A 226 -3.33 -23.27 -4.04
CA HIS A 226 -1.95 -22.85 -4.30
C HIS A 226 -0.95 -24.03 -4.35
N GLY A 227 -1.27 -25.13 -3.65
CA GLY A 227 -0.36 -26.27 -3.46
C GLY A 227 0.27 -26.23 -2.07
N ASP A 228 1.25 -27.10 -1.82
CA ASP A 228 1.92 -27.22 -0.51
C ASP A 228 3.13 -26.27 -0.36
N GLU A 229 3.38 -25.41 -1.36
CA GLU A 229 4.48 -24.47 -1.32
C GLU A 229 4.27 -23.44 -0.20
N ARG A 230 5.30 -23.26 0.63
CA ARG A 230 5.27 -22.32 1.73
C ARG A 230 6.63 -21.68 1.91
N LEU A 231 6.67 -20.35 1.82
CA LEU A 231 7.91 -19.60 1.96
C LEU A 231 8.44 -19.71 3.41
N PRO A 232 9.65 -20.23 3.64
CA PRO A 232 10.21 -20.29 4.99
C PRO A 232 10.53 -18.88 5.48
N ALA A 233 10.20 -18.59 6.74
CA ALA A 233 10.64 -17.33 7.35
C ALA A 233 12.19 -17.33 7.47
N PRO A 234 12.86 -16.22 7.13
CA PRO A 234 14.31 -16.14 7.26
C PRO A 234 14.76 -16.28 8.73
N PRO A 235 16.04 -16.58 9.00
CA PRO A 235 16.55 -16.53 10.36
C PRO A 235 16.45 -15.11 10.92
N LEU A 236 16.12 -14.99 12.21
CA LEU A 236 16.17 -13.71 12.90
C LEU A 236 17.63 -13.23 13.01
N PRO A 237 17.87 -11.91 12.96
CA PRO A 237 19.19 -11.37 13.24
C PRO A 237 19.61 -11.68 14.68
N ALA A 238 20.92 -11.77 14.94
CA ALA A 238 21.46 -12.02 16.27
C ALA A 238 21.28 -10.86 17.27
N VAL A 239 20.66 -9.76 16.83
CA VAL A 239 20.39 -8.56 17.63
C VAL A 239 18.89 -8.36 17.81
N ARG A 240 18.51 -7.69 18.91
CA ARG A 240 17.12 -7.31 19.15
C ARG A 240 16.66 -6.31 18.09
N LEU A 241 15.50 -6.57 17.51
CA LEU A 241 14.87 -5.68 16.55
C LEU A 241 14.46 -4.38 17.27
N SER A 242 14.81 -3.24 16.68
CA SER A 242 14.45 -1.93 17.22
C SER A 242 13.08 -1.47 16.70
N GLN A 243 12.38 -0.72 17.55
CA GLN A 243 11.21 0.02 17.15
C GLN A 243 11.59 1.13 16.17
N ARG A 244 10.83 1.24 15.09
CA ARG A 244 10.82 2.42 14.22
C ARG A 244 10.02 3.49 14.94
N ARG A 245 10.74 4.53 15.37
CA ARG A 245 10.17 5.66 16.08
C ARG A 245 9.97 6.82 15.14
N ARG A 246 8.86 7.55 15.32
CA ARG A 246 8.71 8.85 14.70
C ARG A 246 9.81 9.77 15.25
N ARG A 247 10.61 10.35 14.36
CA ARG A 247 11.51 11.43 14.73
C ARG A 247 10.72 12.74 14.64
N PRO A 248 10.80 13.61 15.66
CA PRO A 248 10.12 14.91 15.65
C PRO A 248 10.64 15.79 14.50
#